data_AF-A0A494X311-F1
#
_entry.id   AF-A0A494X311-F1
#
_cell.length_a   1.000
_cell.length_b   1.000
_cell.length_c   1.000
_cell.angle_alpha   90.00
_cell.angle_beta   90.00
_cell.angle_gamma   90.00
#
_symmetry.space_group_name_H-M   'P 1'
#
loop_
_entity.id
_entity.type
_entity.pdbx_description
1 polymer ?
#
loop_
_entity_poly.entity_id
_entity_poly.type
_entity_poly.pdbx_seq_one_letter_code
_entity_poly.pdbx_strand_id
1 'polypeptide(L)'
;MARVSISKEQWRIARIQWEGDPLVSYADIAEQLTTSRQAVKQHADRNGWQKKIDAAAVAEKAHIAADAKVSYVPVGTPEQAPSVYVETAENVDLSRAPMRPALPTPVPAGTDSQTASVMVEQGAVDMRAQVLAQHRTEWKAVRSKLYKLLKAGDSMPDGDTARAVKAVAESVKVLQEGERKAYGLEAPGDPRNPGAGRPAIVINRTKGKTIGR
;
A
#
# COMPACT_ATOMS: atom_id res chain seq x y z
N MET A 1 36.65 -16.46 9.05
CA MET A 1 35.62 -15.77 8.25
C MET A 1 36.07 -14.33 8.03
N ALA A 2 36.21 -13.89 6.78
CA ALA A 2 36.58 -12.51 6.47
C ALA A 2 35.45 -11.56 6.91
N ARG A 3 35.79 -10.47 7.61
CA ARG A 3 34.81 -9.42 7.94
C ARG A 3 34.58 -8.56 6.70
N VAL A 4 33.38 -8.57 6.15
CA VAL A 4 32.99 -7.64 5.08
C VAL A 4 32.89 -6.25 5.68
N SER A 5 33.76 -5.32 5.26
CA SER A 5 33.67 -3.91 5.67
C SER A 5 32.70 -3.17 4.75
N ILE A 6 31.63 -2.64 5.32
CA ILE A 6 30.65 -1.83 4.58
C ILE A 6 31.28 -0.47 4.28
N SER A 7 31.21 -0.04 3.01
CA SER A 7 31.80 1.22 2.57
C SER A 7 31.00 2.44 3.08
N LYS A 8 31.65 3.61 3.16
CA LYS A 8 30.96 4.87 3.51
C LYS A 8 29.83 5.18 2.53
N GLU A 9 30.02 4.85 1.26
CA GLU A 9 29.01 5.08 0.22
C GLU A 9 27.79 4.17 0.41
N GLN A 10 27.99 2.90 0.78
CA GLN A 10 26.89 2.00 1.11
C GLN A 10 26.08 2.49 2.30
N TRP A 11 26.74 3.00 3.35
CA TRP A 11 26.04 3.63 4.48
C TRP A 11 25.28 4.89 4.08
N ARG A 12 25.82 5.69 3.16
CA ARG A 12 25.14 6.89 2.62
C ARG A 12 23.87 6.52 1.87
N ILE A 13 23.94 5.52 0.98
CA ILE A 13 22.79 5.02 0.23
C ILE A 13 21.72 4.46 1.17
N ALA A 14 22.13 3.62 2.14
CA ALA A 14 21.24 3.06 3.15
C ALA A 14 20.53 4.14 3.97
N ARG A 15 21.25 5.22 4.32
CA ARG A 15 20.67 6.39 5.00
C ARG A 15 19.59 7.06 4.15
N ILE A 16 19.90 7.36 2.89
CA ILE A 16 18.94 8.02 1.98
C ILE A 16 17.67 7.18 1.85
N GLN A 17 17.83 5.86 1.66
CA GLN A 17 16.70 4.94 1.56
C GLN A 17 15.88 4.88 2.84
N TRP A 18 16.54 4.76 4.00
CA TRP A 18 15.85 4.70 5.28
C TRP A 18 15.17 6.03 5.64
N GLU A 19 15.80 7.18 5.41
CA GLU A 19 15.20 8.49 5.72
C GLU A 19 14.07 8.86 4.75
N GLY A 20 14.14 8.40 3.50
CA GLY A 20 13.21 8.73 2.42
C GLY A 20 11.94 7.86 2.37
N ASP A 21 12.00 6.60 2.80
CA ASP A 21 10.82 5.73 2.84
C ASP A 21 10.44 5.35 4.28
N PRO A 22 9.27 5.77 4.79
CA PRO A 22 8.83 5.44 6.14
C PRO A 22 8.62 3.93 6.37
N LEU A 23 8.45 3.12 5.31
CA LEU A 23 8.28 1.67 5.44
C LEU A 23 9.58 0.89 5.61
N VAL A 24 10.69 1.44 5.10
CA VAL A 24 11.98 0.75 5.15
C VAL A 24 12.42 0.63 6.62
N SER A 25 12.54 -0.61 7.07
CA SER A 25 12.96 -0.96 8.41
C SER A 25 14.47 -1.16 8.49
N TYR A 26 15.02 -1.22 9.71
CA TYR A 26 16.43 -1.59 9.89
C TYR A 26 16.73 -3.04 9.47
N ALA A 27 15.72 -3.91 9.37
CA ALA A 27 15.91 -5.29 8.90
C ALA A 27 16.19 -5.31 7.39
N ASP A 28 15.43 -4.53 6.61
CA ASP A 28 15.58 -4.44 5.15
C ASP A 28 16.95 -3.88 4.77
N ILE A 29 17.39 -2.82 5.47
CA ILE A 29 18.74 -2.26 5.29
C ILE A 29 19.83 -3.26 5.69
N ALA A 30 19.59 -4.06 6.74
CA ALA A 30 20.56 -5.06 7.20
C ALA A 30 20.72 -6.19 6.18
N GLU A 31 19.64 -6.63 5.56
CA GLU A 31 19.66 -7.61 4.47
C GLU A 31 20.44 -7.05 3.26
N GLN A 32 20.14 -5.83 2.83
CA GLN A 32 20.84 -5.15 1.73
C GLN A 32 22.35 -5.00 1.95
N LEU A 33 22.77 -4.70 3.18
CA LEU A 33 24.17 -4.52 3.55
C LEU A 33 24.84 -5.83 4.01
N THR A 34 24.12 -6.95 4.02
CA THR A 34 24.57 -8.26 4.53
C THR A 34 25.15 -8.15 5.94
N THR A 35 24.47 -7.42 6.82
CA THR A 35 24.88 -7.14 8.20
C THR A 35 23.76 -7.44 9.19
N SER A 36 24.01 -7.22 10.49
CA SER A 36 22.98 -7.43 11.51
C SER A 36 22.11 -6.18 11.68
N ARG A 37 20.82 -6.38 11.96
CA ARG A 37 19.87 -5.30 12.30
C ARG A 37 20.38 -4.41 13.44
N GLN A 38 21.04 -5.00 14.44
CA GLN A 38 21.58 -4.26 15.58
C GLN A 38 22.77 -3.38 15.17
N ALA A 39 23.60 -3.81 14.22
CA ALA A 39 24.69 -3.01 13.69
C ALA A 39 24.17 -1.79 12.91
N VAL A 40 23.15 -1.96 12.06
CA VAL A 40 22.49 -0.85 11.36
C VAL A 40 21.91 0.14 12.37
N LYS A 41 21.17 -0.34 13.38
CA LYS A 41 20.59 0.52 14.42
C LYS A 41 21.66 1.34 15.15
N GLN A 42 22.73 0.69 15.63
CA GLN A 42 23.82 1.41 16.30
C GLN A 42 24.49 2.44 15.39
N HIS A 43 24.65 2.12 14.10
CA HIS A 43 25.19 3.07 13.13
C HIS A 43 24.26 4.27 12.93
N ALA A 44 22.96 4.01 12.78
CA ALA A 44 21.92 5.04 12.66
C ALA A 44 21.88 5.96 13.88
N ASP A 45 21.88 5.40 15.09
CA ASP A 45 21.87 6.14 16.35
C ASP A 45 23.12 7.02 16.49
N ARG A 46 24.31 6.50 16.16
CA ARG A 46 25.58 7.26 16.21
C ARG A 46 25.64 8.40 15.20
N ASN A 47 24.96 8.28 14.07
CA ASN A 47 25.00 9.26 12.98
C ASN A 47 23.72 10.13 12.90
N GLY A 48 22.84 10.03 13.90
CA GLY A 48 21.62 10.84 13.98
C GLY A 48 20.69 10.65 12.79
N TRP A 49 20.50 9.41 12.32
CA TRP A 49 19.52 9.15 11.27
C TRP A 49 18.11 9.44 11.80
N GLN A 50 17.33 10.22 11.05
CA GLN A 50 15.96 10.55 11.41
C GLN A 50 15.03 10.40 10.20
N LYS A 51 13.85 9.78 10.39
CA LYS A 51 12.81 9.74 9.35
C LYS A 51 12.37 11.19 9.11
N LYS A 52 12.66 11.71 7.92
CA LYS A 52 12.36 13.10 7.57
C LYS A 52 10.89 13.33 7.21
N ILE A 53 10.18 12.24 6.92
CA ILE A 53 8.86 12.30 6.33
C ILE A 53 7.90 11.52 7.22
N ASP A 54 6.79 12.18 7.57
CA ASP A 54 5.67 11.55 8.24
C ASP A 54 4.93 10.61 7.28
N ALA A 55 4.69 9.37 7.73
CA ALA A 55 3.94 8.39 6.96
C ALA A 55 2.54 8.89 6.57
N ALA A 56 1.91 9.70 7.43
CA ALA A 56 0.60 10.31 7.13
C ALA A 56 0.68 11.28 5.94
N ALA A 57 1.73 12.10 5.87
CA ALA A 57 1.95 13.03 4.76
C ALA A 57 2.18 12.29 3.43
N VAL A 58 2.89 11.16 3.45
CA VAL A 58 3.09 10.34 2.25
C VAL A 58 1.80 9.67 1.80
N ALA A 59 1.01 9.16 2.74
CA ALA A 59 -0.29 8.57 2.44
C ALA A 59 -1.23 9.62 1.82
N GLU A 60 -1.24 10.85 2.35
CA GLU A 60 -2.03 11.96 1.79
C GLU A 60 -1.62 12.29 0.34
N LYS A 61 -0.32 12.47 0.08
CA LYS A 61 0.20 12.67 -1.27
C LYS A 61 -0.18 11.53 -2.21
N ALA A 62 -0.11 10.29 -1.74
CA ALA A 62 -0.48 9.11 -2.51
C ALA A 62 -1.97 9.09 -2.88
N HIS A 63 -2.85 9.52 -1.97
CA HIS A 63 -4.28 9.67 -2.29
C HIS A 63 -4.51 10.69 -3.41
N ILE A 64 -3.89 11.88 -3.31
CA ILE A 64 -3.98 12.93 -4.33
C ILE A 64 -3.48 12.40 -5.69
N ALA A 65 -2.31 11.77 -5.73
CA ALA A 65 -1.75 11.19 -6.94
C ALA A 65 -2.64 10.07 -7.53
N ALA A 66 -3.26 9.25 -6.67
CA ALA A 66 -4.20 8.24 -7.11
C ALA A 66 -5.49 8.86 -7.69
N ASP A 67 -5.97 9.99 -7.16
CA ASP A 67 -7.17 10.67 -7.67
C ASP A 67 -6.92 11.24 -9.06
N ALA A 68 -5.74 11.82 -9.28
CA ALA A 68 -5.32 12.27 -10.60
C ALA A 68 -5.30 11.11 -11.62
N LYS A 69 -4.76 9.93 -11.25
CA LYS A 69 -4.71 8.75 -12.13
C LYS A 69 -6.09 8.22 -12.52
N VAL A 70 -7.07 8.24 -11.62
CA VAL A 70 -8.43 7.75 -11.92
C VAL A 70 -9.19 8.73 -12.82
N SER A 71 -8.92 10.03 -12.71
CA SER A 71 -9.59 11.05 -13.53
C SER A 71 -9.17 11.04 -15.00
N TYR A 72 -7.99 10.53 -15.33
CA TYR A 72 -7.48 10.44 -16.70
C TYR A 72 -7.84 9.11 -17.35
N VAL A 73 -9.12 8.93 -17.67
CA VAL A 73 -9.50 8.07 -18.80
C VAL A 73 -9.84 9.05 -19.91
N PRO A 74 -8.97 9.25 -20.93
CA PRO A 74 -9.32 10.11 -22.03
C PRO A 74 -10.63 9.59 -22.59
N VAL A 75 -11.65 10.45 -22.55
CA VAL A 75 -12.94 10.17 -23.18
C VAL A 75 -12.60 9.96 -24.65
N GLY A 76 -12.53 8.69 -25.05
CA GLY A 76 -12.40 8.32 -26.45
C GLY A 76 -13.50 9.03 -27.23
N THR A 77 -13.15 9.49 -28.41
CA THR A 77 -14.04 10.07 -29.41
C THR A 77 -15.44 9.43 -29.36
N PRO A 78 -16.53 10.21 -29.37
CA PRO A 78 -17.90 9.77 -29.07
C PRO A 78 -18.48 8.67 -30.00
N GLU A 79 -17.72 8.23 -31.00
CA GLU A 79 -18.11 7.18 -31.94
C GLU A 79 -17.79 5.76 -31.42
N GLN A 80 -16.92 5.63 -30.41
CA GLN A 80 -16.85 4.42 -29.60
C GLN A 80 -17.51 4.72 -28.26
N ALA A 81 -18.84 4.54 -28.21
CA ALA A 81 -19.52 4.35 -26.94
C ALA A 81 -18.67 3.34 -26.14
N PRO A 82 -18.31 3.62 -24.87
CA PRO A 82 -17.61 2.65 -24.06
C PRO A 82 -18.56 1.47 -23.90
N SER A 83 -18.46 0.51 -24.80
CA SER A 83 -18.80 -0.86 -24.52
C SER A 83 -17.87 -1.22 -23.38
N VAL A 84 -18.35 -0.97 -22.16
CA VAL A 84 -17.96 -1.75 -21.01
C VAL A 84 -18.47 -3.14 -21.35
N TYR A 85 -17.76 -3.83 -22.24
CA TYR A 85 -17.65 -5.26 -22.20
C TYR A 85 -17.19 -5.48 -20.78
N VAL A 86 -18.15 -5.79 -19.92
CA VAL A 86 -17.87 -6.66 -18.81
C VAL A 86 -17.34 -7.88 -19.53
N GLU A 87 -16.02 -8.02 -19.60
CA GLU A 87 -15.43 -9.34 -19.79
C GLU A 87 -16.25 -10.23 -18.88
N THR A 88 -17.04 -11.10 -19.50
CA THR A 88 -17.65 -12.22 -18.80
C THR A 88 -16.51 -12.85 -17.99
N ALA A 89 -16.80 -13.34 -16.79
CA ALA A 89 -15.76 -13.78 -15.85
C ALA A 89 -14.78 -14.83 -16.47
N GLU A 90 -15.12 -15.40 -17.61
CA GLU A 90 -14.30 -16.27 -18.46
C GLU A 90 -13.13 -15.57 -19.19
N ASN A 91 -13.17 -14.25 -19.41
CA ASN A 91 -12.12 -13.49 -20.08
C ASN A 91 -11.33 -12.56 -19.16
N VAL A 92 -11.70 -12.47 -17.87
CA VAL A 92 -10.82 -11.82 -16.90
C VAL A 92 -9.61 -12.73 -16.77
N ASP A 93 -8.52 -12.34 -17.42
CA ASP A 93 -7.25 -13.03 -17.31
C ASP A 93 -6.76 -12.98 -15.86
N LEU A 94 -7.17 -13.96 -15.06
CA LEU A 94 -6.69 -14.18 -13.70
C LEU A 94 -5.20 -14.56 -13.69
N SER A 95 -4.61 -14.84 -14.86
CA SER A 95 -3.17 -15.01 -15.03
C SER A 95 -2.44 -13.68 -15.25
N ARG A 96 -3.16 -12.54 -15.34
CA ARG A 96 -2.55 -11.22 -15.19
C ARG A 96 -1.91 -11.18 -13.82
N ALA A 97 -0.59 -11.42 -13.81
CA ALA A 97 0.21 -11.46 -12.61
C ALA A 97 -0.19 -10.27 -11.74
N PRO A 98 -0.36 -10.46 -10.40
CA PRO A 98 -0.66 -9.35 -9.51
C PRO A 98 0.32 -8.25 -9.90
N MET A 99 -0.21 -7.09 -10.26
CA MET A 99 0.58 -5.97 -10.77
C MET A 99 1.53 -5.61 -9.63
N ARG A 100 2.68 -6.28 -9.59
CA ARG A 100 3.71 -6.05 -8.60
C ARG A 100 4.08 -4.61 -8.89
N PRO A 101 3.84 -3.68 -7.94
CA PRO A 101 4.14 -2.29 -8.20
C PRO A 101 5.57 -2.24 -8.71
N ALA A 102 5.76 -1.51 -9.81
CA ALA A 102 7.07 -1.41 -10.43
C ALA A 102 8.06 -1.08 -9.32
N LEU A 103 9.12 -1.88 -9.22
CA LEU A 103 10.15 -1.63 -8.21
C LEU A 103 10.57 -0.16 -8.31
N PRO A 104 10.79 0.52 -7.17
CA PRO A 104 11.23 1.90 -7.20
C PRO A 104 12.41 2.02 -8.15
N THR A 105 12.34 2.99 -9.06
CA THR A 105 13.38 3.20 -10.05
C THR A 105 14.71 3.41 -9.33
N PRO A 106 15.76 2.67 -9.69
CA PRO A 106 17.04 2.80 -9.01
C PRO A 106 17.55 4.24 -9.16
N VAL A 107 17.94 4.85 -8.04
CA VAL A 107 18.51 6.20 -8.04
C VAL A 107 19.80 6.18 -8.86
N PRO A 108 19.96 7.04 -9.88
CA PRO A 108 21.15 7.03 -10.72
C PRO A 108 22.41 7.36 -9.91
N ALA A 109 23.51 6.68 -10.24
CA ALA A 109 24.80 6.93 -9.61
C ALA A 109 25.25 8.38 -9.85
N GLY A 110 25.76 9.03 -8.79
CA GLY A 110 26.21 10.43 -8.85
C GLY A 110 25.14 11.46 -8.44
N THR A 111 23.91 11.03 -8.15
CA THR A 111 22.86 11.93 -7.64
C THR A 111 23.23 12.44 -6.24
N ASP A 112 23.07 13.74 -6.02
CA ASP A 112 23.28 14.35 -4.71
C ASP A 112 22.25 13.83 -3.68
N SER A 113 22.58 13.95 -2.39
CA SER A 113 21.77 13.36 -1.32
C SER A 113 20.36 13.96 -1.22
N GLN A 114 20.16 15.21 -1.63
CA GLN A 114 18.87 15.88 -1.52
C GLN A 114 17.96 15.42 -2.66
N THR A 115 18.45 15.42 -3.89
CA THR A 115 17.73 14.91 -5.06
C THR A 115 17.39 13.43 -4.90
N ALA A 116 18.33 12.62 -4.39
CA ALA A 116 18.08 11.20 -4.13
C ALA A 116 16.96 10.99 -3.08
N SER A 117 16.91 11.81 -2.03
CA SER A 117 15.84 11.76 -1.03
C SER A 117 14.47 12.08 -1.64
N VAL A 118 14.39 13.11 -2.50
CA VAL A 118 13.15 13.49 -3.19
C VAL A 118 12.69 12.39 -4.13
N MET A 119 13.59 11.76 -4.88
CA MET A 119 13.26 10.65 -5.78
C MET A 119 12.73 9.43 -5.00
N VAL A 120 13.35 9.07 -3.87
CA VAL A 120 12.89 7.96 -3.03
C VAL A 120 11.51 8.27 -2.44
N GLU A 121 11.30 9.48 -1.93
CA GLU A 121 9.99 9.91 -1.43
C GLU A 121 8.92 9.81 -2.53
N GLN A 122 9.22 10.35 -3.71
CA GLN A 122 8.28 10.32 -4.84
C GLN A 122 7.98 8.89 -5.29
N GLY A 123 8.98 8.01 -5.37
CA GLY A 123 8.77 6.60 -5.67
C GLY A 123 7.85 5.92 -4.66
N ALA A 124 8.01 6.24 -3.37
CA ALA A 124 7.16 5.72 -2.31
C ALA A 124 5.72 6.28 -2.39
N VAL A 125 5.53 7.53 -2.81
CA VAL A 125 4.22 8.12 -3.12
C VAL A 125 3.57 7.40 -4.31
N ASP A 126 4.33 7.18 -5.39
CA ASP A 126 3.82 6.62 -6.64
C ASP A 126 3.35 5.17 -6.49
N MET A 127 4.10 4.35 -5.74
CA MET A 127 3.71 2.97 -5.42
C MET A 127 2.40 2.93 -4.63
N ARG A 128 2.28 3.75 -3.57
CA ARG A 128 1.07 3.86 -2.76
C ARG A 128 -0.12 4.37 -3.59
N ALA A 129 0.12 5.35 -4.46
CA ALA A 129 -0.89 5.89 -5.36
C ALA A 129 -1.41 4.85 -6.35
N GLN A 130 -0.53 3.97 -6.85
CA GLN A 130 -0.90 2.88 -7.74
C GLN A 130 -1.84 1.87 -7.03
N VAL A 131 -1.49 1.45 -5.81
CA VAL A 131 -2.33 0.55 -5.00
C VAL A 131 -3.72 1.16 -4.78
N LEU A 132 -3.79 2.43 -4.38
CA LEU A 132 -5.06 3.13 -4.18
C LEU A 132 -5.89 3.25 -5.49
N ALA A 133 -5.25 3.50 -6.62
CA ALA A 133 -5.93 3.55 -7.92
C ALA A 133 -6.51 2.19 -8.31
N GLN A 134 -5.79 1.10 -8.04
CA GLN A 134 -6.28 -0.26 -8.22
C GLN A 134 -7.50 -0.53 -7.33
N HIS A 135 -7.42 -0.20 -6.04
CA HIS A 135 -8.52 -0.41 -5.09
C HIS A 135 -9.81 0.28 -5.56
N ARG A 136 -9.68 1.51 -6.06
CA ARG A 136 -10.81 2.28 -6.60
C ARG A 136 -11.42 1.62 -7.84
N THR A 137 -10.57 1.04 -8.70
CA THR A 137 -11.00 0.33 -9.91
C THR A 137 -11.76 -0.96 -9.55
N GLU A 138 -11.23 -1.74 -8.61
CA GLU A 138 -11.88 -2.95 -8.11
C GLU A 138 -13.24 -2.63 -7.47
N TRP A 139 -13.32 -1.59 -6.62
CA TRP A 139 -14.59 -1.15 -6.04
C TRP A 139 -15.58 -0.65 -7.09
N LYS A 140 -15.10 0.02 -8.14
CA LYS A 140 -15.95 0.44 -9.26
C LYS A 140 -16.55 -0.78 -9.97
N ALA A 141 -15.80 -1.86 -10.15
CA ALA A 141 -16.29 -3.10 -10.73
C ALA A 141 -17.37 -3.76 -9.85
N VAL A 142 -17.12 -3.88 -8.54
CA VAL A 142 -18.09 -4.41 -7.56
C VAL A 142 -19.37 -3.57 -7.56
N ARG A 143 -19.25 -2.24 -7.49
CA ARG A 143 -20.41 -1.32 -7.53
C ARG A 143 -21.19 -1.43 -8.83
N SER A 144 -20.50 -1.56 -9.96
CA SER A 144 -21.15 -1.70 -11.27
C SER A 144 -21.97 -2.98 -11.36
N LYS A 145 -21.45 -4.10 -10.83
CA LYS A 145 -22.19 -5.36 -10.73
C LYS A 145 -23.39 -5.23 -9.80
N LEU A 146 -23.21 -4.63 -8.62
CA LEU A 146 -24.29 -4.39 -7.67
C LEU A 146 -25.42 -3.53 -8.28
N TYR A 147 -25.10 -2.45 -8.99
CA TYR A 147 -26.10 -1.62 -9.65
C TYR A 147 -26.84 -2.35 -10.76
N LYS A 148 -26.18 -3.26 -11.50
CA LYS A 148 -26.85 -4.12 -12.47
C LYS A 148 -27.87 -5.04 -11.79
N LEU A 149 -27.54 -5.61 -10.63
CA LEU A 149 -28.49 -6.41 -9.85
C LEU A 149 -29.69 -5.58 -9.39
N LEU A 150 -29.45 -4.39 -8.86
CA LEU A 150 -30.51 -3.49 -8.38
C LEU A 150 -31.43 -3.01 -9.51
N LYS A 151 -30.86 -2.72 -10.69
CA LYS A 151 -31.63 -2.26 -11.86
C LYS A 151 -32.48 -3.36 -12.49
N ALA A 152 -32.15 -4.63 -12.26
CA ALA A 152 -32.93 -5.76 -12.77
C ALA A 152 -34.36 -5.83 -12.15
N GLY A 153 -34.60 -5.13 -11.03
CA GLY A 153 -35.94 -4.98 -10.44
C GLY A 153 -36.60 -6.34 -10.14
N ASP A 154 -37.83 -6.52 -10.62
CA ASP A 154 -38.62 -7.75 -10.46
C ASP A 154 -38.05 -8.95 -11.26
N SER A 155 -37.17 -8.69 -12.23
CA SER A 155 -36.37 -9.72 -12.91
C SER A 155 -35.05 -9.94 -12.17
N MET A 156 -35.11 -9.96 -10.83
CA MET A 156 -33.91 -10.11 -10.01
C MET A 156 -33.23 -11.42 -10.42
N PRO A 157 -31.93 -11.39 -10.79
CA PRO A 157 -31.20 -12.63 -11.01
C PRO A 157 -31.23 -13.47 -9.73
N ASP A 158 -31.16 -14.78 -9.89
CA ASP A 158 -31.29 -15.76 -8.80
C ASP A 158 -30.54 -15.31 -7.54
N GLY A 159 -31.11 -15.58 -6.35
CA GLY A 159 -30.52 -15.19 -5.07
C GLY A 159 -29.06 -15.63 -4.88
N ASP A 160 -28.59 -16.59 -5.67
CA ASP A 160 -27.20 -17.01 -5.79
C ASP A 160 -26.29 -15.91 -6.35
N THR A 161 -26.75 -15.13 -7.32
CA THR A 161 -25.99 -14.03 -7.92
C THR A 161 -25.76 -12.91 -6.90
N ALA A 162 -26.78 -12.57 -6.11
CA ALA A 162 -26.65 -11.57 -5.05
C ALA A 162 -25.65 -12.02 -3.96
N ARG A 163 -25.70 -13.30 -3.57
CA ARG A 163 -24.74 -13.90 -2.64
C ARG A 163 -23.32 -13.90 -3.21
N ALA A 164 -23.16 -14.21 -4.49
CA ALA A 164 -21.86 -14.17 -5.17
C ALA A 164 -21.26 -12.75 -5.17
N VAL A 165 -22.05 -11.72 -5.51
CA VAL A 165 -21.55 -10.33 -5.49
C VAL A 165 -21.14 -9.90 -4.08
N LYS A 166 -21.87 -10.30 -3.05
CA LYS A 166 -21.48 -10.07 -1.65
C LYS A 166 -20.15 -10.75 -1.31
N ALA A 167 -20.00 -12.03 -1.63
CA ALA A 167 -18.78 -12.79 -1.35
C ALA A 167 -17.55 -12.17 -2.06
N VAL A 168 -17.73 -11.68 -3.29
CA VAL A 168 -16.67 -10.95 -4.01
C VAL A 168 -16.34 -9.64 -3.31
N ALA A 169 -17.35 -8.86 -2.88
CA ALA A 169 -17.13 -7.60 -2.17
C ALA A 169 -16.37 -7.80 -0.84
N GLU A 170 -16.70 -8.85 -0.09
CA GLU A 170 -15.99 -9.20 1.15
C GLU A 170 -14.55 -9.65 0.86
N SER A 171 -14.33 -10.46 -0.17
CA SER A 171 -12.99 -10.89 -0.59
C SER A 171 -12.11 -9.70 -1.00
N VAL A 172 -12.65 -8.78 -1.81
CA VAL A 172 -11.94 -7.55 -2.22
C VAL A 172 -11.59 -6.70 -1.00
N LYS A 173 -12.52 -6.54 -0.05
CA LYS A 173 -12.25 -5.79 1.19
C LYS A 173 -11.08 -6.39 1.98
N VAL A 174 -11.05 -7.71 2.17
CA VAL A 174 -9.98 -8.39 2.93
C VAL A 174 -8.63 -8.24 2.24
N LEU A 175 -8.58 -8.40 0.92
CA LEU A 175 -7.36 -8.22 0.13
C LEU A 175 -6.80 -6.81 0.29
N GLN A 176 -7.66 -5.80 0.10
CA GLN A 176 -7.27 -4.40 0.20
C GLN A 176 -6.83 -4.01 1.61
N GLU A 177 -7.44 -4.57 2.66
CA GLU A 177 -6.98 -4.36 4.04
C GLU A 177 -5.56 -4.91 4.25
N GLY A 178 -5.26 -6.09 3.70
CA GLY A 178 -3.91 -6.67 3.70
C GLY A 178 -2.89 -5.78 2.98
N GLU A 179 -3.24 -5.29 1.79
CA GLU A 179 -2.37 -4.40 1.02
C GLU A 179 -2.17 -3.05 1.71
N ARG A 180 -3.24 -2.44 2.26
CA ARG A 180 -3.11 -1.19 3.01
C ARG A 180 -2.15 -1.30 4.19
N LYS A 181 -2.20 -2.43 4.90
CA LYS A 181 -1.24 -2.74 5.97
C LYS A 181 0.18 -2.91 5.44
N ALA A 182 0.35 -3.65 4.35
CA ALA A 182 1.66 -3.90 3.73
C ALA A 182 2.33 -2.59 3.22
N TYR A 183 1.56 -1.65 2.70
CA TYR A 183 2.05 -0.38 2.15
C TYR A 183 1.97 0.80 3.14
N GLY A 184 1.65 0.55 4.41
CA GLY A 184 1.55 1.58 5.46
C GLY A 184 0.52 2.67 5.16
N LEU A 185 -0.54 2.33 4.44
CA LEU A 185 -1.71 3.19 4.21
C LEU A 185 -2.64 3.22 5.44
N GLU A 186 -2.27 2.53 6.52
CA GLU A 186 -2.90 2.58 7.84
C GLU A 186 -1.96 3.20 8.88
N ALA A 187 -1.26 4.27 8.50
CA ALA A 187 -0.35 4.96 9.42
C ALA A 187 -1.09 5.36 10.72
N PRO A 188 -0.54 5.04 11.90
CA PRO A 188 -1.14 5.44 13.17
C PRO A 188 -1.19 6.97 13.23
N GLY A 189 -2.40 7.51 13.40
CA GLY A 189 -2.62 8.96 13.39
C GLY A 189 -3.26 9.52 12.11
N ASP A 190 -3.55 8.68 11.10
CA ASP A 190 -4.40 9.11 9.98
C ASP A 190 -5.80 9.49 10.49
N PRO A 191 -6.25 10.75 10.37
CA PRO A 191 -7.56 11.19 10.83
C PRO A 191 -8.71 10.45 10.11
N ARG A 192 -8.45 9.86 8.95
CA ARG A 192 -9.42 9.07 8.17
C ARG A 192 -9.56 7.63 8.71
N ASN A 193 -8.62 7.19 9.56
CA ASN A 193 -8.67 5.89 10.23
C ASN A 193 -8.47 6.05 11.75
N PRO A 194 -9.48 6.58 12.47
CA PRO A 194 -9.37 6.83 13.91
C PRO A 194 -9.19 5.57 14.78
N GLY A 195 -9.28 4.37 14.18
CA GLY A 195 -9.00 3.09 14.81
C GLY A 195 -7.56 2.60 14.63
N ALA A 196 -6.83 3.05 13.60
CA ALA A 196 -5.44 2.67 13.38
C ALA A 196 -4.54 3.37 14.41
N GLY A 197 -4.05 2.61 15.38
CA GLY A 197 -3.12 3.09 16.39
C GLY A 197 -3.70 3.22 17.80
N ARG A 198 -4.99 2.90 18.03
CA ARG A 198 -5.42 2.64 19.41
C ARG A 198 -4.80 1.30 19.84
N PRO A 199 -3.92 1.26 20.86
CA PRO A 199 -3.44 -0.01 21.37
C PRO A 199 -4.67 -0.79 21.83
N ALA A 200 -4.92 -1.95 21.22
CA ALA A 200 -5.93 -2.86 21.71
C ALA A 200 -5.46 -3.34 23.09
N ILE A 201 -6.04 -2.80 24.16
CA ILE A 201 -5.81 -3.28 25.51
C ILE A 201 -6.47 -4.65 25.58
N VAL A 202 -5.69 -5.70 25.27
CA VAL A 202 -6.10 -7.07 25.50
C VAL A 202 -6.02 -7.31 27.00
N ILE A 203 -7.14 -7.05 27.70
CA ILE A 203 -7.29 -7.46 29.08
C ILE A 203 -7.47 -8.99 29.07
N ASN A 204 -6.37 -9.72 29.23
CA ASN A 204 -6.41 -11.15 29.52
C ASN A 204 -7.10 -11.34 30.87
N ARG A 205 -8.42 -11.47 30.87
CA ARG A 205 -9.18 -11.88 32.05
C ARG A 205 -8.88 -13.36 32.28
N THR A 206 -7.93 -13.63 33.17
CA THR A 206 -7.73 -14.98 33.72
C THR A 206 -9.05 -15.42 34.34
N LYS A 207 -9.65 -16.50 33.81
CA LYS A 207 -10.84 -17.13 34.43
C LYS A 207 -10.51 -17.41 35.90
N GLY A 208 -11.27 -16.82 36.83
CA GLY A 208 -11.24 -17.17 38.25
C GLY A 208 -10.73 -16.12 39.24
N LYS A 209 -10.34 -14.90 38.81
CA LYS A 209 -9.97 -13.84 39.77
C LYS A 209 -11.15 -12.91 40.04
N THR A 210 -11.98 -13.25 41.01
CA THR A 210 -12.94 -12.32 41.63
C THR A 210 -12.15 -11.25 42.38
N ILE A 211 -12.28 -9.99 41.96
CA ILE A 211 -11.82 -8.86 42.76
C ILE A 211 -12.79 -8.78 43.94
N GLY A 212 -12.30 -9.16 45.12
CA GLY A 212 -13.05 -9.19 46.36
C GLY A 212 -13.61 -7.81 46.72
N ARG A 213 -14.78 -7.84 47.38
CA ARG A 213 -15.50 -6.70 47.94
C ARG A 213 -14.66 -5.91 48.94
#